data_AF-A0A3M8G9R3-F1
#
_entry.id   AF-A0A3M8G9R3-F1
#
_cell.length_a   1.000
_cell.length_b   1.000
_cell.length_c   1.000
_cell.angle_alpha   90.00
_cell.angle_beta   90.00
_cell.angle_gamma   90.00
#
_symmetry.space_group_name_H-M   'P 1'
#
loop_
_entity.id
_entity.type
_entity.pdbx_description
1 polymer ?
#
loop_
_entity_poly.entity_id
_entity_poly.type
_entity_poly.pdbx_seq_one_letter_code
_entity_poly.pdbx_strand_id
1 'polypeptide(L)'
;MKKLLLFFLLSFFVTSGLSAQENIFDACRSGNLEIVKKLYTIDSKVINQEELSGYSPIVLACYYGHEDIVSFLVTKVSNINAKTSYGSPLMAATVKGYDTIVDILLAHDANPDITDEKGVTAAHYAVLFKNYSIVEKLANANADFTIKNNVNKSAMDYAISLNDEKINKILNLLHKS
;
A
#
# COMPACT_ATOMS: atom_id res chain seq x y z
N MET A 1 2.78 -32.08 27.64
CA MET A 1 2.22 -31.27 26.53
C MET A 1 3.17 -30.19 26.01
N LYS A 2 3.88 -29.40 26.86
CA LYS A 2 4.82 -28.37 26.40
C LYS A 2 6.01 -28.88 25.55
N LYS A 3 6.53 -30.09 25.82
CA LYS A 3 7.61 -30.70 25.01
C LYS A 3 7.17 -31.14 23.62
N LEU A 4 5.89 -31.46 23.42
CA LEU A 4 5.35 -31.88 22.11
C LEU A 4 5.11 -30.67 21.19
N LEU A 5 4.66 -29.54 21.78
CA LEU A 5 4.49 -28.27 21.06
C LEU A 5 5.84 -27.70 20.60
N LEU A 6 6.88 -27.81 21.44
CA LEU A 6 8.23 -27.38 21.10
C LEU A 6 8.86 -28.26 20.00
N PHE A 7 8.57 -29.57 20.00
CA PHE A 7 9.00 -30.49 18.96
C PHE A 7 8.31 -30.20 17.62
N PHE A 8 7.02 -29.86 17.63
CA PHE A 8 6.27 -29.48 16.43
C PHE A 8 6.75 -28.14 15.85
N LEU A 9 7.08 -27.17 16.71
CA LEU A 9 7.67 -25.89 16.31
C LEU A 9 9.08 -26.09 15.72
N LEU A 10 9.93 -26.89 16.37
CA LEU A 10 11.28 -27.19 15.86
C LEU A 10 11.26 -28.04 14.58
N SER A 11 10.34 -28.98 14.41
CA SER A 11 10.23 -29.77 13.18
C SER A 11 9.66 -28.99 12.00
N PHE A 12 8.84 -27.96 12.25
CA PHE A 12 8.38 -27.03 11.21
C PHE A 12 9.53 -26.17 10.66
N PHE A 13 10.45 -25.71 11.53
CA PHE A 13 11.63 -24.97 11.09
C PHE A 13 12.65 -25.83 10.35
N VAL A 14 12.82 -27.10 10.72
CA VAL A 14 13.85 -27.97 10.11
C VAL A 14 13.42 -28.57 8.76
N THR A 15 12.12 -28.70 8.48
CA THR A 15 11.62 -29.36 7.26
C THR A 15 11.39 -28.43 6.07
N SER A 16 11.37 -27.11 6.27
CA SER A 16 11.07 -26.13 5.21
C SER A 16 12.31 -25.46 4.57
N GLY A 17 13.50 -25.71 5.10
CA GLY A 17 14.74 -25.13 4.57
C GLY A 17 14.78 -23.60 4.61
N LEU A 18 13.95 -22.96 5.44
CA LEU A 18 14.06 -21.54 5.72
C LEU A 18 15.22 -21.35 6.71
N SER A 19 16.22 -20.56 6.32
CA SER A 19 17.13 -19.99 7.30
C SER A 19 16.31 -19.12 8.26
N ALA A 20 16.76 -18.95 9.51
CA ALA A 20 16.12 -18.07 10.49
C ALA A 20 16.04 -16.59 10.05
N GLN A 21 16.52 -16.25 8.83
CA GLN A 21 16.58 -14.92 8.24
C GLN A 21 15.56 -14.66 7.12
N GLU A 22 14.87 -15.67 6.58
CA GLU A 22 13.94 -15.48 5.46
C GLU A 22 12.50 -15.29 5.96
N ASN A 23 12.09 -14.05 6.23
CA ASN A 23 10.70 -13.72 6.51
C ASN A 23 10.06 -12.91 5.36
N ILE A 24 8.72 -12.88 5.33
CA ILE A 24 7.95 -12.25 4.25
C ILE A 24 8.22 -10.73 4.15
N PHE A 25 8.50 -10.08 5.28
CA PHE A 25 8.72 -8.64 5.33
C PHE A 25 10.06 -8.28 4.69
N ASP A 26 11.13 -9.02 4.99
CA ASP A 26 12.46 -8.82 4.38
C ASP A 26 12.46 -9.18 2.89
N ALA A 27 11.71 -10.21 2.50
CA ALA A 27 11.50 -10.53 1.09
C ALA A 27 10.77 -9.39 0.34
N CYS A 28 9.73 -8.81 0.94
CA CYS A 28 9.01 -7.67 0.38
C CYS A 28 9.84 -6.37 0.40
N ARG A 29 10.74 -6.17 1.38
CA ARG A 29 11.67 -5.01 1.40
C ARG A 29 12.73 -5.13 0.31
N SER A 30 13.29 -6.32 0.14
CA SER A 30 14.40 -6.59 -0.79
C SER A 30 13.97 -6.84 -2.24
N GLY A 31 12.67 -7.01 -2.51
CA GLY A 31 12.19 -7.27 -3.87
C GLY A 31 12.35 -8.72 -4.31
N ASN A 32 12.48 -9.66 -3.37
CA ASN A 32 12.68 -11.06 -3.71
C ASN A 32 11.34 -11.80 -3.89
N LEU A 33 10.75 -11.70 -5.08
CA LEU A 33 9.49 -12.37 -5.43
C LEU A 33 9.56 -13.90 -5.28
N GLU A 34 10.71 -14.50 -5.55
CA GLU A 34 10.88 -15.96 -5.42
C GLU A 34 10.69 -16.41 -3.98
N ILE A 35 11.30 -15.69 -3.02
CA ILE A 35 11.11 -15.95 -1.60
C ILE A 35 9.66 -15.65 -1.19
N VAL A 36 9.06 -14.55 -1.65
CA VAL A 36 7.64 -14.25 -1.38
C VAL A 36 6.74 -15.42 -1.80
N LYS A 37 6.92 -15.95 -3.01
CA LYS A 37 6.16 -17.09 -3.53
C LYS A 37 6.44 -18.36 -2.73
N LYS A 38 7.70 -18.67 -2.43
CA LYS A 38 8.08 -19.82 -1.60
C LYS A 38 7.40 -19.77 -0.23
N LEU A 39 7.49 -18.64 0.46
CA LEU A 39 6.86 -18.44 1.77
C LEU A 39 5.34 -18.59 1.69
N TYR A 40 4.70 -18.02 0.66
CA TYR A 40 3.26 -18.18 0.45
C TYR A 40 2.85 -19.64 0.21
N THR A 41 3.65 -20.43 -0.51
CA THR A 41 3.35 -21.86 -0.72
C THR A 41 3.48 -22.69 0.55
N ILE A 42 4.32 -22.28 1.50
CA ILE A 42 4.50 -22.95 2.79
C ILE A 42 3.36 -22.58 3.73
N ASP A 43 3.03 -21.29 3.83
CA ASP A 43 1.91 -20.79 4.61
C ASP A 43 1.28 -19.58 3.92
N SER A 44 0.10 -19.76 3.34
CA SER A 44 -0.62 -18.70 2.65
C SER A 44 -1.08 -17.57 3.58
N LYS A 45 -1.06 -17.76 4.90
CA LYS A 45 -1.41 -16.70 5.86
C LYS A 45 -0.28 -15.70 6.04
N VAL A 46 0.96 -16.03 5.63
CA VAL A 46 2.14 -15.19 5.83
C VAL A 46 1.99 -13.81 5.17
N ILE A 47 1.26 -13.72 4.06
CA ILE A 47 1.05 -12.46 3.32
C ILE A 47 0.11 -11.47 4.03
N ASN A 48 -0.65 -11.93 5.02
CA ASN A 48 -1.57 -11.11 5.82
C ASN A 48 -1.04 -10.87 7.24
N GLN A 49 0.21 -11.22 7.53
CA GLN A 49 0.81 -10.94 8.83
C GLN A 49 1.06 -9.44 9.01
N GLU A 50 0.99 -8.98 10.26
CA GLU A 50 1.29 -7.60 10.64
C GLU A 50 2.47 -7.61 11.62
N GLU A 51 3.52 -6.81 11.35
CA GLU A 51 4.59 -6.57 12.34
C GLU A 51 4.08 -5.69 13.50
N LEU A 52 4.77 -5.69 14.64
CA LEU A 52 4.44 -4.87 15.83
C LEU A 52 4.41 -3.36 15.54
N SER A 53 5.10 -2.92 14.50
CA SER A 53 5.13 -1.55 13.95
C SER A 53 3.98 -1.27 12.96
N GLY A 54 3.08 -2.23 12.78
CA GLY A 54 1.91 -2.16 11.92
C GLY A 54 2.20 -2.41 10.44
N TYR A 55 3.38 -2.87 10.04
CA TYR A 55 3.65 -3.14 8.61
C TYR A 55 2.90 -4.38 8.13
N SER A 56 2.30 -4.29 6.95
CA SER A 56 1.86 -5.45 6.18
C SER A 56 2.81 -5.70 4.99
N PRO A 57 2.96 -6.95 4.51
CA PRO A 57 3.78 -7.28 3.36
C PRO A 57 3.47 -6.43 2.12
N ILE A 58 2.18 -6.22 1.83
CA ILE A 58 1.75 -5.44 0.68
C ILE A 58 2.11 -3.95 0.82
N VAL A 59 2.04 -3.38 2.03
CA VAL A 59 2.49 -1.99 2.25
C VAL A 59 3.99 -1.86 2.01
N LEU A 60 4.80 -2.82 2.47
CA LEU A 60 6.24 -2.80 2.21
C LEU A 60 6.53 -2.90 0.71
N ALA A 61 5.90 -3.83 0.00
CA ALA A 61 6.07 -3.96 -1.45
C ALA A 61 5.72 -2.66 -2.19
N CYS A 62 4.63 -2.00 -1.80
CA CYS A 62 4.23 -0.71 -2.36
C CYS A 62 5.22 0.42 -2.00
N TYR A 63 5.70 0.47 -0.76
CA TYR A 63 6.63 1.50 -0.30
C TYR A 63 8.01 1.38 -0.96
N TYR A 64 8.48 0.15 -1.19
CA TYR A 64 9.78 -0.11 -1.82
C TYR A 64 9.73 -0.22 -3.34
N GLY A 65 8.54 -0.25 -3.96
CA GLY A 65 8.38 -0.14 -5.41
C GLY A 65 8.45 -1.46 -6.17
N HIS A 66 8.21 -2.58 -5.50
CA HIS A 66 8.32 -3.92 -6.11
C HIS A 66 7.01 -4.31 -6.80
N GLU A 67 6.82 -3.81 -8.02
CA GLU A 67 5.61 -3.98 -8.84
C GLU A 67 5.18 -5.45 -9.02
N ASP A 68 6.15 -6.35 -9.16
CA ASP A 68 5.95 -7.78 -9.35
C ASP A 68 5.42 -8.47 -8.08
N ILE A 69 5.94 -8.07 -6.91
CA ILE A 69 5.44 -8.49 -5.61
C ILE A 69 4.05 -7.90 -5.37
N VAL A 70 3.82 -6.61 -5.66
CA VAL A 70 2.49 -6.01 -5.52
C VAL A 70 1.47 -6.77 -6.37
N SER A 71 1.78 -6.99 -7.64
CA SER A 71 0.91 -7.74 -8.58
C SER A 71 0.60 -9.14 -8.07
N PHE A 72 1.58 -9.82 -7.47
CA PHE A 72 1.36 -11.11 -6.85
C PHE A 72 0.42 -11.00 -5.63
N LEU A 73 0.70 -10.06 -4.73
CA LEU A 73 0.00 -9.93 -3.45
C LEU A 73 -1.45 -9.44 -3.62
N VAL A 74 -1.74 -8.47 -4.50
CA VAL A 74 -3.11 -7.93 -4.68
C VAL A 74 -4.13 -9.01 -5.05
N THR A 75 -3.70 -10.09 -5.72
CA THR A 75 -4.58 -11.20 -6.09
C THR A 75 -4.83 -12.20 -4.95
N LYS A 76 -4.15 -12.06 -3.81
CA LYS A 76 -4.10 -13.05 -2.72
C LYS A 76 -4.41 -12.48 -1.34
N VAL A 77 -4.16 -11.20 -1.09
CA VAL A 77 -4.38 -10.58 0.21
C VAL A 77 -5.87 -10.51 0.54
N SER A 78 -6.21 -10.69 1.82
CA SER A 78 -7.59 -10.55 2.28
C SER A 78 -7.98 -9.08 2.51
N ASN A 79 -7.01 -8.18 2.60
CA ASN A 79 -7.23 -6.76 2.83
C ASN A 79 -6.20 -5.89 2.07
N ILE A 80 -6.57 -5.40 0.89
CA ILE A 80 -5.77 -4.43 0.10
C ILE A 80 -5.69 -3.04 0.76
N ASN A 81 -6.54 -2.80 1.76
CA ASN A 81 -6.72 -1.52 2.44
C ASN A 81 -6.07 -1.51 3.84
N ALA A 82 -5.07 -2.37 4.07
CA ALA A 82 -4.37 -2.48 5.34
C ALA A 82 -3.86 -1.12 5.83
N LYS A 83 -4.23 -0.70 7.05
CA LYS A 83 -3.78 0.55 7.65
C LYS A 83 -2.56 0.31 8.52
N THR A 84 -1.48 0.99 8.19
CA THR A 84 -0.19 0.86 8.88
C THR A 84 0.28 2.23 9.34
N SER A 85 1.40 2.28 10.08
CA SER A 85 2.10 3.53 10.37
C SER A 85 2.60 4.27 9.12
N TYR A 86 2.64 3.60 7.96
CA TYR A 86 2.97 4.17 6.64
C TYR A 86 1.74 4.56 5.83
N GLY A 87 0.55 4.46 6.43
CA GLY A 87 -0.72 4.62 5.73
C GLY A 87 -1.16 3.32 5.05
N SER A 88 -2.04 3.45 4.05
CA SER A 88 -2.49 2.33 3.22
C SER A 88 -1.47 1.98 2.12
N PRO A 89 -1.57 0.81 1.47
CA PRO A 89 -0.73 0.49 0.31
C PRO A 89 -0.76 1.57 -0.77
N LEU A 90 -1.95 2.13 -1.03
CA LEU A 90 -2.14 3.19 -2.01
C LEU A 90 -1.45 4.49 -1.60
N MET A 91 -1.49 4.86 -0.31
CA MET A 91 -0.71 6.00 0.20
C MET A 91 0.79 5.77 0.03
N ALA A 92 1.27 4.59 0.40
CA ALA A 92 2.70 4.25 0.31
C ALA A 92 3.22 4.37 -1.13
N ALA A 93 2.47 3.84 -2.11
CA ALA A 93 2.78 3.98 -3.53
C ALA A 93 2.71 5.45 -4.00
N THR A 94 1.69 6.18 -3.54
CA THR A 94 1.46 7.58 -3.92
C THR A 94 2.56 8.51 -3.42
N VAL A 95 2.99 8.37 -2.16
CA VAL A 95 4.08 9.16 -1.56
C VAL A 95 5.40 8.96 -2.31
N LYS A 96 5.61 7.76 -2.87
CA LYS A 96 6.80 7.45 -3.66
C LYS A 96 6.68 7.78 -5.15
N GLY A 97 5.47 8.11 -5.62
CA GLY A 97 5.22 8.42 -7.03
C GLY A 97 5.24 7.18 -7.93
N TYR A 98 4.93 5.99 -7.41
CA TYR A 98 4.93 4.75 -8.19
C TYR A 98 3.62 4.59 -8.97
N ASP A 99 3.59 5.22 -10.15
CA ASP A 99 2.46 5.26 -11.06
C ASP A 99 1.86 3.87 -11.37
N THR A 100 2.68 2.89 -11.74
CA THR A 100 2.21 1.53 -12.07
C THR A 100 1.58 0.84 -10.86
N ILE A 101 2.17 1.01 -9.68
CA ILE A 101 1.66 0.40 -8.44
C ILE A 101 0.31 1.02 -8.07
N VAL A 102 0.15 2.32 -8.24
CA VAL A 102 -1.15 2.99 -8.07
C VAL A 102 -2.20 2.39 -9.00
N ASP A 103 -1.88 2.20 -10.29
CA ASP A 103 -2.80 1.56 -11.23
C ASP A 103 -3.19 0.14 -10.80
N ILE A 104 -2.20 -0.67 -10.40
CA ILE A 104 -2.43 -2.04 -9.93
C ILE A 104 -3.39 -2.04 -8.72
N LEU A 105 -3.15 -1.15 -7.75
CA LEU A 105 -3.97 -1.08 -6.53
C LEU A 105 -5.39 -0.62 -6.82
N LEU A 106 -5.57 0.45 -7.62
CA LEU A 106 -6.88 0.97 -7.98
C LEU A 106 -7.67 -0.04 -8.83
N ALA A 107 -7.00 -0.78 -9.72
CA ALA A 107 -7.62 -1.85 -10.51
C ALA A 107 -8.09 -3.06 -9.67
N HIS A 108 -7.63 -3.15 -8.41
CA HIS A 108 -8.03 -4.20 -7.45
C HIS A 108 -8.82 -3.60 -6.27
N ASP A 109 -9.60 -2.55 -6.52
CA ASP A 109 -10.55 -1.94 -5.57
C ASP A 109 -9.90 -1.40 -4.28
N ALA A 110 -8.65 -0.93 -4.35
CA ALA A 110 -8.07 -0.16 -3.26
C ALA A 110 -8.86 1.12 -3.03
N ASN A 111 -9.28 1.37 -1.79
CA ASN A 111 -10.09 2.55 -1.45
C ASN A 111 -9.19 3.80 -1.39
N PRO A 112 -9.40 4.79 -2.27
CA PRO A 112 -8.58 6.01 -2.32
C PRO A 112 -8.83 6.99 -1.17
N ASP A 113 -9.95 6.85 -0.47
CA ASP A 113 -10.44 7.78 0.56
C ASP A 113 -10.04 7.37 1.97
N ILE A 114 -9.22 6.32 2.09
CA ILE A 114 -8.60 5.97 3.35
C ILE A 114 -7.81 7.17 3.88
N THR A 115 -7.94 7.42 5.18
CA THR A 115 -7.16 8.42 5.91
C THR A 115 -6.13 7.78 6.84
N ASP A 116 -4.98 8.44 6.98
CA ASP A 116 -4.03 8.20 8.06
C ASP A 116 -4.48 8.88 9.38
N GLU A 117 -3.66 8.81 10.42
CA GLU A 117 -3.92 9.42 11.74
C GLU A 117 -4.05 10.96 11.71
N LYS A 118 -3.57 11.60 10.64
CA LYS A 118 -3.65 13.05 10.42
C LYS A 118 -4.84 13.44 9.56
N GLY A 119 -5.69 12.49 9.17
CA GLY A 119 -6.80 12.71 8.25
C GLY A 119 -6.34 12.90 6.79
N VAL A 120 -5.10 12.52 6.46
CA VAL A 120 -4.52 12.71 5.12
C VAL A 120 -4.86 11.51 4.25
N THR A 121 -5.28 11.76 3.01
CA THR A 121 -5.61 10.72 1.99
C THR A 121 -4.50 10.61 0.94
N ALA A 122 -4.57 9.60 0.06
CA ALA A 122 -3.65 9.53 -1.09
C ALA A 122 -3.71 10.79 -1.97
N ALA A 123 -4.91 11.36 -2.16
CA ALA A 123 -5.10 12.59 -2.94
C ALA A 123 -4.33 13.78 -2.38
N HIS A 124 -4.25 13.93 -1.05
CA HIS A 124 -3.45 14.98 -0.42
C HIS A 124 -1.98 14.86 -0.81
N TYR A 125 -1.40 13.66 -0.69
CA TYR A 125 0.00 13.41 -1.04
C TYR A 125 0.23 13.66 -2.54
N ALA A 126 -0.64 13.15 -3.41
CA ALA A 126 -0.52 13.34 -4.86
C ALA A 126 -0.50 14.83 -5.24
N VAL A 127 -1.37 15.64 -4.63
CA VAL A 127 -1.41 17.09 -4.86
C VAL A 127 -0.18 17.80 -4.29
N LEU A 128 0.18 17.53 -3.02
CA LEU A 128 1.31 18.18 -2.36
C LEU A 128 2.64 17.92 -3.07
N PHE A 129 2.83 16.70 -3.60
CA PHE A 129 4.00 16.33 -4.38
C PHE A 129 3.89 16.65 -5.87
N LYS A 130 2.80 17.30 -6.30
CA LYS A 130 2.52 17.67 -7.71
C LYS A 130 2.61 16.48 -8.67
N ASN A 131 2.21 15.29 -8.23
CA ASN A 131 2.17 14.13 -9.09
C ASN A 131 0.87 14.13 -9.92
N TYR A 132 0.91 14.85 -11.04
CA TYR A 132 -0.25 15.02 -11.92
C TYR A 132 -0.84 13.70 -12.43
N SER A 133 0.01 12.72 -12.70
CA SER A 133 -0.41 11.40 -13.20
C SER A 133 -1.21 10.66 -12.14
N ILE A 134 -0.71 10.62 -10.90
CA ILE A 134 -1.44 9.99 -9.79
C ILE A 134 -2.71 10.78 -9.44
N VAL A 135 -2.71 12.12 -9.53
CA VAL A 135 -3.94 12.91 -9.35
C VAL A 135 -5.01 12.49 -10.37
N GLU A 136 -4.65 12.35 -11.65
CA GLU A 136 -5.57 11.89 -12.69
C GLU A 136 -6.09 10.47 -12.42
N LYS A 137 -5.22 9.55 -12.02
CA LYS A 137 -5.58 8.17 -11.68
C LYS A 137 -6.56 8.09 -10.50
N LEU A 138 -6.26 8.81 -9.41
CA LEU A 138 -7.13 8.85 -8.23
C LEU A 138 -8.50 9.46 -8.58
N ALA A 139 -8.51 10.50 -9.41
CA ALA A 139 -9.74 11.16 -9.78
C ALA A 139 -10.59 10.31 -10.76
N ASN A 140 -9.95 9.57 -11.68
CA ASN A 140 -10.62 8.55 -12.50
C ASN A 140 -11.18 7.38 -11.66
N ALA A 141 -10.56 7.11 -10.50
CA ALA A 141 -11.05 6.13 -9.52
C ALA A 141 -12.09 6.73 -8.54
N ASN A 142 -12.65 7.92 -8.84
CA ASN A 142 -13.65 8.61 -8.03
C ASN A 142 -13.22 8.93 -6.59
N ALA A 143 -11.92 9.17 -6.35
CA ALA A 143 -11.45 9.62 -5.05
C ALA A 143 -12.08 10.96 -4.63
N ASP A 144 -12.40 11.11 -3.35
CA ASP A 144 -12.93 12.35 -2.78
C ASP A 144 -11.79 13.32 -2.42
N PHE A 145 -11.59 14.32 -3.28
CA PHE A 145 -10.61 15.39 -3.08
C PHE A 145 -11.03 16.45 -2.05
N THR A 146 -12.24 16.34 -1.47
CA THR A 146 -12.81 17.28 -0.50
C THR A 146 -12.67 16.82 0.95
N ILE A 147 -12.24 15.57 1.19
CA ILE A 147 -11.92 15.06 2.53
C ILE A 147 -10.91 15.98 3.20
N LYS A 148 -11.22 16.40 4.42
CA LYS A 148 -10.39 17.34 5.19
C LYS A 148 -9.53 16.62 6.20
N ASN A 149 -8.25 16.98 6.22
CA ASN A 149 -7.31 16.54 7.25
C ASN A 149 -7.51 17.29 8.59
N ASN A 150 -6.67 16.97 9.58
CA ASN A 150 -6.75 17.56 10.93
C ASN A 150 -6.48 19.08 10.98
N VAL A 151 -5.94 19.68 9.91
CA VAL A 151 -5.81 21.14 9.79
C VAL A 151 -6.92 21.77 8.94
N ASN A 152 -8.02 21.03 8.74
CA ASN A 152 -9.20 21.45 7.99
C ASN A 152 -8.88 21.84 6.53
N LYS A 153 -7.89 21.16 5.93
CA LYS A 153 -7.50 21.32 4.52
C LYS A 153 -7.76 20.02 3.77
N SER A 154 -8.38 20.15 2.61
CA SER A 154 -8.56 19.08 1.64
C SER A 154 -7.48 19.08 0.56
N ALA A 155 -7.40 18.01 -0.24
CA ALA A 155 -6.50 17.98 -1.39
C ALA A 155 -6.82 19.11 -2.38
N MET A 156 -8.10 19.44 -2.59
CA MET A 156 -8.51 20.58 -3.41
C MET A 156 -8.09 21.92 -2.79
N ASP A 157 -8.20 22.11 -1.47
CA ASP A 157 -7.70 23.32 -0.80
C ASP A 157 -6.20 23.52 -1.01
N TYR A 158 -5.42 22.42 -0.96
CA TYR A 158 -3.99 22.47 -1.25
C TYR A 158 -3.72 22.85 -2.70
N ALA A 159 -4.42 22.26 -3.67
CA ALA A 159 -4.27 22.57 -5.10
C ALA A 159 -4.51 24.06 -5.39
N ILE A 160 -5.55 24.64 -4.79
CA ILE A 160 -5.87 26.07 -4.88
C ILE A 160 -4.74 26.90 -4.25
N SER A 161 -4.29 26.55 -3.03
CA SER A 161 -3.25 27.30 -2.32
C SER A 161 -1.88 27.29 -3.01
N LEU A 162 -1.58 26.21 -3.73
CA LEU A 162 -0.35 26.04 -4.50
C LEU A 162 -0.41 26.75 -5.86
N ASN A 163 -1.58 27.28 -6.23
CA ASN A 163 -1.87 27.90 -7.52
C ASN A 163 -1.49 26.99 -8.71
N ASP A 164 -1.74 25.68 -8.57
CA ASP A 164 -1.38 24.68 -9.57
C ASP A 164 -2.50 24.54 -10.61
N GLU A 165 -2.37 25.28 -11.71
CA GLU A 165 -3.37 25.30 -12.78
C GLU A 165 -3.61 23.92 -13.39
N LYS A 166 -2.59 23.06 -13.43
CA LYS A 166 -2.71 21.74 -14.04
C LYS A 166 -3.56 20.82 -13.17
N ILE A 167 -3.30 20.79 -11.86
CA ILE A 167 -4.13 20.03 -10.90
C ILE A 167 -5.56 20.58 -10.89
N ASN A 168 -5.72 21.90 -10.81
CA ASN A 168 -7.04 22.53 -10.81
C ASN A 168 -7.83 22.18 -12.08
N LYS A 169 -7.16 22.10 -13.24
CA LYS A 169 -7.79 21.66 -14.49
C LYS A 169 -8.22 20.19 -14.42
N ILE A 170 -7.39 19.28 -13.91
CA ILE A 170 -7.74 17.87 -13.75
C ILE A 170 -9.00 17.74 -12.87
N LEU A 171 -9.00 18.39 -11.71
CA LEU A 171 -10.13 18.32 -10.77
C LEU A 171 -11.41 18.95 -11.35
N ASN A 172 -11.31 20.06 -12.07
CA ASN A 172 -12.47 20.74 -12.66
C ASN A 172 -13.09 20.00 -13.86
N LEU A 173 -12.30 19.21 -14.61
CA LEU A 173 -12.80 18.47 -15.77
C LEU A 173 -13.65 17.26 -15.37
N LEU A 174 -13.40 16.68 -14.20
CA LEU A 174 -14.08 15.47 -13.73
C LEU A 174 -15.42 15.76 -13.02
N HIS A 175 -15.67 17.00 -12.60
CA HIS A 175 -16.98 17.42 -12.07
C HIS A 175 -18.03 17.77 -13.15
N LYS A 176 -17.67 17.68 -14.44
CA LYS A 176 -18.56 18.04 -15.58
C LYS A 176 -19.07 16.85 -16.41
N SER A 177 -18.71 15.62 -16.05
CA SER A 177 -19.16 14.38 -16.70
C SER A 177 -20.13 13.62 -15.81
#